data_AF-A0A5J6YQT0-F1
#
_entry.id   AF-A0A5J6YQT0-F1
#
_cell.length_a   1.000
_cell.length_b   1.000
_cell.length_c   1.000
_cell.angle_alpha   90.00
_cell.angle_beta   90.00
_cell.angle_gamma   90.00
#
_symmetry.space_group_name_H-M   'P 1'
#
loop_
_entity.id
_entity.type
_entity.pdbx_description
1 polymer ?
#
loop_
_entity_poly.entity_id
_entity_poly.type
_entity_poly.pdbx_seq_one_letter_code
_entity_poly.pdbx_strand_id
1 'polypeptide(L)'
;MKNISLNSALLTAVLALSALASAQQNNQNRQLTPEMRARFAQMQSISDLAQDIRLLPELEKNKATAMSKAQAKSLLSIFTTLQKATSLQPNDAKKYLSQIEDKILSDKQQTALDDLALKAEQQRTAQRAQRQAGTGGQGAGVRIPGLPGGFGGGQRPGGQGGNAANAGGQNGQGGQFDPSKFNPFKTGRGADALKAYIAVLQKK
;
A
#
# COMPACT_ATOMS: atom_id res chain seq x y z
N MET A 1 76.77 -4.04 0.35
CA MET A 1 76.39 -3.22 -0.81
C MET A 1 75.22 -3.91 -1.50
N LYS A 2 74.28 -3.10 -2.00
CA LYS A 2 73.01 -3.47 -2.66
C LYS A 2 73.21 -4.40 -3.87
N ASN A 3 72.22 -5.26 -4.17
CA ASN A 3 71.29 -5.03 -5.28
C ASN A 3 70.17 -6.08 -5.35
N ILE A 4 68.98 -5.56 -5.69
CA ILE A 4 67.66 -6.17 -5.78
C ILE A 4 67.39 -6.58 -7.24
N SER A 5 66.76 -7.73 -7.47
CA SER A 5 65.81 -8.06 -8.58
C SER A 5 65.56 -9.58 -8.58
N LEU A 6 64.37 -10.17 -8.79
CA LEU A 6 63.17 -9.77 -9.51
C LEU A 6 61.91 -10.33 -8.83
N ASN A 7 60.83 -9.55 -8.88
CA ASN A 7 59.46 -9.96 -8.62
C ASN A 7 59.03 -11.05 -9.63
N SER A 8 58.71 -12.25 -9.14
CA SER A 8 58.05 -13.31 -9.92
C SER A 8 57.16 -14.14 -8.98
N ALA A 9 56.16 -13.48 -8.39
CA ALA A 9 55.14 -14.16 -7.57
C ALA A 9 53.78 -13.43 -7.62
N LEU A 10 53.44 -12.92 -8.80
CA LEU A 10 52.10 -12.41 -9.12
C LEU A 10 51.63 -13.23 -10.31
N LEU A 11 50.37 -13.66 -10.24
CA LEU A 11 49.66 -14.61 -11.12
C LEU A 11 49.63 -16.04 -10.60
N THR A 12 48.41 -16.58 -10.56
CA THR A 12 48.03 -18.00 -10.42
C THR A 12 47.67 -18.49 -9.01
N ALA A 13 46.57 -18.00 -8.42
CA ALA A 13 45.66 -18.80 -7.57
C ALA A 13 44.43 -17.99 -7.09
N VAL A 14 43.59 -17.50 -8.00
CA VAL A 14 42.24 -16.98 -7.66
C VAL A 14 41.22 -17.78 -8.47
N LEU A 15 41.02 -19.07 -8.14
CA LEU A 15 40.06 -19.93 -8.85
C LEU A 15 39.29 -20.90 -7.94
N ALA A 16 39.32 -20.74 -6.60
CA ALA A 16 38.74 -21.74 -5.68
C ALA A 16 37.61 -21.23 -4.76
N LEU A 17 36.88 -20.16 -5.12
CA LEU A 17 35.77 -19.63 -4.29
C LEU A 17 34.38 -19.57 -4.97
N SER A 18 34.19 -20.19 -6.14
CA SER A 18 32.94 -20.07 -6.91
C SER A 18 31.90 -21.20 -6.69
N ALA A 19 32.12 -22.15 -5.79
CA ALA A 19 31.30 -23.37 -5.70
C ALA A 19 30.24 -23.39 -4.57
N LEU A 20 29.85 -22.25 -3.97
CA LEU A 20 28.81 -22.22 -2.94
C LEU A 20 27.80 -21.08 -3.14
N ALA A 21 27.31 -20.90 -4.38
CA ALA A 21 26.27 -19.91 -4.69
C ALA A 21 24.99 -20.52 -5.32
N SER A 22 24.89 -21.84 -5.45
CA SER A 22 23.76 -22.50 -6.14
C SER A 22 22.68 -23.09 -5.22
N ALA A 23 22.77 -22.94 -3.89
CA ALA A 23 21.80 -23.53 -2.95
C ALA A 23 20.60 -22.62 -2.58
N GLN A 24 20.45 -21.46 -3.23
CA GLN A 24 19.37 -20.50 -2.92
C GLN A 24 18.33 -20.41 -4.03
N GLN A 25 17.99 -21.55 -4.63
CA GLN A 25 17.03 -21.63 -5.73
C GLN A 25 15.69 -22.22 -5.26
N ASN A 26 15.04 -21.58 -4.28
CA ASN A 26 13.62 -21.86 -4.03
C ASN A 26 12.81 -20.66 -3.50
N ASN A 27 13.22 -19.44 -3.83
CA ASN A 27 12.29 -18.31 -3.81
C ASN A 27 11.92 -18.01 -5.26
N GLN A 28 10.77 -18.54 -5.69
CA GLN A 28 10.11 -18.12 -6.91
C GLN A 28 9.92 -16.61 -6.89
N ASN A 29 10.88 -15.92 -7.49
CA ASN A 29 10.83 -14.50 -7.78
C ASN A 29 9.72 -14.34 -8.83
N ARG A 30 8.46 -14.14 -8.38
CA ARG A 30 7.35 -13.77 -9.25
C ARG A 30 7.64 -12.38 -9.81
N GLN A 31 8.47 -12.32 -10.84
CA GLN A 31 8.70 -11.10 -11.59
C GLN A 31 7.37 -10.73 -12.27
N LEU A 32 6.84 -9.57 -11.93
CA LEU A 32 5.66 -9.01 -12.58
C LEU A 32 5.94 -8.86 -14.08
N THR A 33 5.10 -9.44 -14.92
CA THR A 33 5.19 -9.21 -16.37
C THR A 33 4.96 -7.72 -16.67
N PRO A 34 5.49 -7.19 -17.80
CA PRO A 34 5.26 -5.80 -18.20
C PRO A 34 3.78 -5.42 -18.25
N GLU A 35 2.92 -6.33 -18.71
CA GLU A 35 1.46 -6.14 -18.80
C GLU A 35 0.85 -6.04 -17.41
N MET A 36 1.25 -6.90 -16.48
CA MET A 36 0.80 -6.80 -15.09
C MET A 36 1.23 -5.49 -14.46
N ARG A 37 2.47 -5.04 -14.68
CA ARG A 37 2.96 -3.74 -14.18
C ARG A 37 2.14 -2.57 -14.74
N ALA A 38 1.85 -2.59 -16.05
CA ALA A 38 1.00 -1.57 -16.68
C ALA A 38 -0.41 -1.58 -16.08
N ARG A 39 -0.99 -2.76 -15.81
CA ARG A 39 -2.29 -2.88 -15.13
C ARG A 39 -2.25 -2.30 -13.71
N PHE A 40 -1.20 -2.58 -12.92
CA PHE A 40 -1.05 -1.99 -11.59
C PHE A 40 -0.90 -0.47 -11.66
N ALA A 41 -0.11 0.06 -12.59
CA ALA A 41 0.04 1.49 -12.79
C ALA A 41 -1.28 2.18 -13.16
N GLN A 42 -2.14 1.52 -13.95
CA GLN A 42 -3.48 2.04 -14.25
C GLN A 42 -4.39 2.07 -13.01
N MET A 43 -4.30 1.06 -12.14
CA MET A 43 -5.06 1.00 -10.89
C MET A 43 -4.61 2.03 -9.85
N GLN A 44 -3.45 2.65 -10.05
CA GLN A 44 -2.91 3.67 -9.15
C GLN A 44 -3.90 4.83 -8.97
N SER A 45 -4.48 5.36 -10.06
CA SER A 45 -5.43 6.48 -9.99
C SER A 45 -6.70 6.17 -9.19
N ILE A 46 -7.13 4.91 -9.14
CA ILE A 46 -8.26 4.49 -8.30
C ILE A 46 -7.84 4.49 -6.83
N SER A 47 -6.61 4.07 -6.56
CA SER A 47 -6.03 4.04 -5.20
C SER A 47 -5.79 5.45 -4.68
N ASP A 48 -5.28 6.36 -5.52
CA ASP A 48 -5.06 7.77 -5.21
C ASP A 48 -6.40 8.44 -4.87
N LEU A 49 -7.41 8.31 -5.75
CA LEU A 49 -8.76 8.84 -5.50
C LEU A 49 -9.35 8.33 -4.18
N ALA A 50 -9.18 7.04 -3.87
CA ALA A 50 -9.65 6.47 -2.62
C ALA A 50 -8.89 7.00 -1.40
N GLN A 51 -7.61 7.31 -1.54
CA GLN A 51 -6.81 7.95 -0.50
C GLN A 51 -7.28 9.38 -0.26
N ASP A 52 -7.44 10.18 -1.31
CA ASP A 52 -7.79 11.59 -1.19
C ASP A 52 -9.18 11.75 -0.60
N ILE A 53 -10.17 10.99 -1.09
CA ILE A 53 -11.53 10.98 -0.54
C ILE A 53 -11.52 10.62 0.95
N ARG A 54 -10.64 9.72 1.38
CA ARG A 54 -10.51 9.36 2.79
C ARG A 54 -9.89 10.47 3.63
N LEU A 55 -9.06 11.33 3.04
CA LEU A 55 -8.39 12.44 3.71
C LEU A 55 -9.20 13.75 3.69
N LEU A 56 -10.09 13.95 2.72
CA LEU A 56 -10.94 15.15 2.65
C LEU A 56 -11.70 15.49 3.95
N PRO A 57 -12.24 14.54 4.73
CA PRO A 57 -12.84 14.85 6.04
C PRO A 57 -11.88 15.52 7.04
N GLU A 58 -10.57 15.29 6.91
CA GLU A 58 -9.57 15.89 7.79
C GLU A 58 -9.43 17.39 7.54
N LEU A 59 -9.69 17.86 6.31
CA LEU A 59 -9.68 19.29 5.97
C LEU A 59 -10.79 20.05 6.73
N GLU A 60 -11.88 19.37 7.08
CA GLU A 60 -12.98 19.95 7.85
C GLU A 60 -12.61 20.27 9.30
N LYS A 61 -11.53 19.68 9.83
CA LYS A 61 -11.07 19.93 11.21
C LYS A 61 -10.50 21.33 11.38
N ASN A 62 -10.10 21.98 10.30
CA ASN A 62 -9.61 23.35 10.30
C ASN A 62 -10.57 24.25 9.50
N LYS A 63 -11.12 25.28 10.16
CA LYS A 63 -12.07 26.22 9.53
C LYS A 63 -11.51 26.90 8.28
N ALA A 64 -10.19 27.07 8.19
CA ALA A 64 -9.53 27.72 7.07
C ALA A 64 -9.39 26.82 5.82
N THR A 65 -9.64 25.51 5.94
CA THR A 65 -9.58 24.51 4.87
C THR A 65 -10.90 23.73 4.71
N ALA A 66 -11.86 23.94 5.60
CA ALA A 66 -13.17 23.31 5.55
C ALA A 66 -13.90 23.61 4.22
N MET A 67 -14.66 22.64 3.70
CA MET A 67 -15.38 22.81 2.44
C MET A 67 -16.45 23.89 2.59
N SER A 68 -16.51 24.80 1.61
CA SER A 68 -17.64 25.71 1.45
C SER A 68 -18.90 24.94 1.03
N LYS A 69 -20.07 25.58 1.15
CA LYS A 69 -21.34 24.99 0.74
C LYS A 69 -21.38 24.64 -0.76
N ALA A 70 -20.80 25.49 -1.60
CA ALA A 70 -20.73 25.26 -3.03
C ALA A 70 -19.85 24.03 -3.36
N GLN A 71 -18.68 23.94 -2.72
CA GLN A 71 -17.78 22.79 -2.86
C GLN A 71 -18.44 21.50 -2.38
N ALA A 72 -19.11 21.54 -1.22
CA ALA A 72 -19.84 20.39 -0.68
C ALA A 72 -20.90 19.86 -1.65
N LYS A 73 -21.67 20.75 -2.30
CA LYS A 73 -22.66 20.36 -3.31
C LYS A 73 -22.03 19.67 -4.52
N SER A 74 -20.90 20.18 -5.01
CA SER A 74 -20.16 19.57 -6.11
C SER A 74 -19.59 18.20 -5.73
N LEU A 75 -18.99 18.08 -4.55
CA LEU A 75 -18.48 16.81 -4.02
C LEU A 75 -19.60 15.77 -3.84
N LEU A 76 -20.76 16.18 -3.31
CA LEU A 76 -21.91 15.29 -3.15
C LEU A 76 -22.36 14.66 -4.48
N SER A 77 -22.34 15.43 -5.56
CA SER A 77 -22.66 14.92 -6.90
C SER A 77 -21.68 13.82 -7.34
N ILE A 78 -20.38 14.08 -7.19
CA ILE A 78 -19.32 13.12 -7.54
C ILE A 78 -19.41 11.87 -6.65
N PHE A 79 -19.50 12.04 -5.34
CA PHE A 79 -19.51 10.95 -4.36
C PHE A 79 -20.74 10.05 -4.50
N THR A 80 -21.90 10.64 -4.76
CA THR A 80 -23.11 9.85 -5.03
C THR A 80 -22.96 9.01 -6.30
N THR A 81 -22.28 9.55 -7.33
CA THR A 81 -21.98 8.82 -8.57
C THR A 81 -21.03 7.65 -8.29
N LEU A 82 -19.94 7.89 -7.56
CA LEU A 82 -18.97 6.86 -7.16
C LEU A 82 -19.61 5.73 -6.34
N GLN A 83 -20.52 6.07 -5.42
CA GLN A 83 -21.23 5.09 -4.59
C GLN A 83 -22.20 4.21 -5.41
N LYS A 84 -22.83 4.80 -6.43
CA LYS A 84 -23.79 4.09 -7.28
C LYS A 84 -23.10 3.21 -8.33
N ALA A 85 -21.95 3.64 -8.84
CA ALA A 85 -21.22 2.95 -9.90
C ALA A 85 -20.94 1.48 -9.56
N THR A 86 -21.17 0.59 -10.52
CA THR A 86 -20.89 -0.85 -10.35
C THR A 86 -19.39 -1.12 -10.43
N SER A 87 -18.68 -0.38 -11.27
CA SER A 87 -17.22 -0.42 -11.38
C SER A 87 -16.66 0.99 -11.53
N LEU A 88 -15.39 1.16 -11.16
CA LEU A 88 -14.65 2.40 -11.33
C LEU A 88 -13.45 2.13 -12.24
N GLN A 89 -13.45 2.74 -13.43
CA GLN A 89 -12.36 2.59 -14.38
C GLN A 89 -11.22 3.59 -14.09
N PRO A 90 -9.96 3.26 -14.43
CA PRO A 90 -8.81 4.14 -14.24
C PRO A 90 -8.99 5.55 -14.82
N ASN A 91 -9.52 5.64 -16.04
CA ASN A 91 -9.72 6.93 -16.70
C ASN A 91 -10.79 7.77 -16.03
N ASP A 92 -11.83 7.15 -15.48
CA ASP A 92 -12.86 7.88 -14.75
C ASP A 92 -12.35 8.32 -13.38
N ALA A 93 -11.53 7.49 -12.71
CA ALA A 93 -10.84 7.89 -11.49
C ALA A 93 -9.94 9.12 -11.71
N LYS A 94 -9.16 9.15 -12.80
CA LYS A 94 -8.38 10.34 -13.19
C LYS A 94 -9.24 11.58 -13.41
N LYS A 95 -10.38 11.43 -14.10
CA LYS A 95 -11.32 12.54 -14.31
C LYS A 95 -11.86 13.06 -12.98
N TYR A 96 -12.24 12.18 -12.06
CA TYR A 96 -12.74 12.59 -10.76
C TYR A 96 -11.66 13.24 -9.90
N LEU A 97 -10.41 12.75 -9.94
CA LEU A 97 -9.27 13.41 -9.30
C LEU A 97 -9.11 14.84 -9.81
N SER A 98 -8.97 15.05 -11.12
CA SER A 98 -8.88 16.41 -11.69
C SER A 98 -10.09 17.28 -11.39
N GLN A 99 -11.31 16.71 -11.35
CA GLN A 99 -12.49 17.48 -10.95
C GLN A 99 -12.44 17.90 -9.48
N ILE A 100 -11.94 17.05 -8.59
CA ILE A 100 -11.84 17.35 -7.17
C ILE A 100 -10.69 18.35 -6.96
N GLU A 101 -9.48 18.02 -7.38
CA GLU A 101 -8.26 18.81 -7.13
C GLU A 101 -8.27 20.13 -7.89
N ASP A 102 -8.53 20.13 -9.20
CA ASP A 102 -8.34 21.33 -10.03
C ASP A 102 -9.56 22.27 -10.05
N LYS A 103 -10.77 21.75 -9.75
CA LYS A 103 -12.02 22.50 -9.94
C LYS A 103 -12.83 22.70 -8.68
N ILE A 104 -12.67 21.85 -7.67
CA ILE A 104 -13.45 21.94 -6.43
C ILE A 104 -12.58 22.47 -5.31
N LEU A 105 -11.40 21.89 -5.10
CA LEU A 105 -10.49 22.35 -4.06
C LEU A 105 -9.88 23.70 -4.46
N SER A 106 -9.63 24.53 -3.45
CA SER A 106 -8.76 25.70 -3.60
C SER A 106 -7.30 25.29 -3.40
N ASP A 107 -6.36 26.08 -3.90
CA ASP A 107 -4.91 25.85 -3.73
C ASP A 107 -4.53 25.55 -2.28
N LYS A 108 -5.10 26.31 -1.34
CA LYS A 108 -4.87 26.13 0.10
C LYS A 108 -5.38 24.77 0.62
N GLN A 109 -6.52 24.31 0.12
CA GLN A 109 -7.07 22.99 0.49
C GLN A 109 -6.26 21.87 -0.14
N GLN A 110 -5.78 22.06 -1.38
CA GLN A 110 -4.93 21.10 -2.06
C GLN A 110 -3.59 20.93 -1.33
N THR A 111 -2.89 22.02 -0.99
CA THR A 111 -1.66 21.95 -0.17
C THR A 111 -1.90 21.26 1.17
N ALA A 112 -3.01 21.56 1.85
CA ALA A 112 -3.34 20.90 3.11
C ALA A 112 -3.64 19.40 2.93
N LEU A 113 -4.22 19.00 1.80
CA LEU A 113 -4.47 17.60 1.46
C LEU A 113 -3.15 16.85 1.19
N ASP A 114 -2.23 17.48 0.46
CA ASP A 114 -0.89 16.94 0.18
C ASP A 114 -0.10 16.71 1.48
N ASP A 115 -0.14 17.66 2.41
CA ASP A 115 0.49 17.54 3.73
C ASP A 115 -0.08 16.35 4.53
N LEU A 116 -1.41 16.14 4.45
CA LEU A 116 -2.07 15.01 5.08
C LEU A 116 -1.66 13.69 4.43
N ALA A 117 -1.53 13.64 3.11
CA ALA A 117 -1.10 12.48 2.37
C ALA A 117 0.34 12.09 2.74
N LEU A 118 1.26 13.06 2.79
CA LEU A 118 2.64 12.88 3.23
C LEU A 118 2.70 12.34 4.67
N LYS A 119 1.93 12.92 5.59
CA LYS A 119 1.87 12.46 6.98
C LYS A 119 1.34 11.02 7.07
N ALA A 120 0.31 10.68 6.31
CA ALA A 120 -0.24 9.33 6.27
C ALA A 120 0.78 8.32 5.71
N GLU A 121 1.57 8.70 4.71
CA GLU A 121 2.66 7.89 4.19
C GLU A 121 3.76 7.65 5.22
N GLN A 122 4.25 8.71 5.89
CA GLN A 122 5.26 8.60 6.93
C GLN A 122 4.81 7.67 8.05
N GLN A 123 3.56 7.78 8.51
CA GLN A 123 3.00 6.88 9.53
C GLN A 123 2.96 5.44 9.05
N ARG A 124 2.58 5.17 7.79
CA ARG A 124 2.59 3.82 7.22
C ARG A 124 4.00 3.25 7.12
N THR A 125 4.99 4.07 6.80
CA THR A 125 6.39 3.64 6.73
C THR A 125 6.95 3.36 8.12
N ALA A 126 6.69 4.22 9.11
CA ALA A 126 7.08 3.99 10.50
C ALA A 126 6.45 2.71 11.08
N GLN A 127 5.16 2.46 10.83
CA GLN A 127 4.49 1.23 11.25
C GLN A 127 5.10 -0.03 10.60
N ARG A 128 5.50 0.05 9.32
CA ARG A 128 6.19 -1.04 8.63
C ARG A 128 7.56 -1.31 9.24
N ALA A 129 8.35 -0.27 9.50
CA ALA A 129 9.64 -0.38 10.16
C ALA A 129 9.51 -0.98 11.57
N GLN A 130 8.51 -0.56 12.37
CA GLN A 130 8.27 -1.10 13.71
C GLN A 130 7.89 -2.58 13.69
N ARG A 131 7.08 -3.02 12.71
CA ARG A 131 6.75 -4.45 12.54
C ARG A 131 8.00 -5.26 12.17
N GLN A 132 8.83 -4.76 11.26
CA GLN A 132 10.08 -5.41 10.88
C GLN A 132 11.06 -5.49 12.06
N ALA A 133 11.18 -4.43 12.86
CA ALA A 133 11.98 -4.40 14.07
C ALA A 133 11.45 -5.35 15.17
N GLY A 134 10.13 -5.48 15.31
CA GLY A 134 9.49 -6.38 16.28
C GLY A 134 9.51 -7.87 15.90
N THR A 135 9.83 -8.21 14.64
CA THR A 135 9.99 -9.62 14.19
C THR A 135 11.43 -10.12 14.37
N GLY A 136 12.34 -9.27 14.87
CA GLY A 136 13.74 -9.59 15.16
C GLY A 136 14.05 -9.84 16.64
N GLY A 137 13.06 -9.81 17.54
CA GLY A 137 13.35 -9.85 18.97
C GLY A 137 12.15 -10.07 19.87
N GLN A 138 11.51 -11.25 19.80
CA GLN A 138 10.90 -11.95 20.94
C GLN A 138 10.25 -13.26 20.46
N GLY A 139 11.02 -14.32 20.63
CA GLY A 139 10.67 -15.67 20.24
C GLY A 139 11.92 -16.53 20.23
N ALA A 140 12.63 -16.56 21.36
CA ALA A 140 13.67 -17.53 21.63
C ALA A 140 13.03 -18.94 21.75
N GLY A 141 12.50 -19.45 20.65
CA GLY A 141 12.37 -20.87 20.41
C GLY A 141 13.66 -21.29 19.72
N VAL A 142 14.65 -21.68 20.50
CA VAL A 142 15.84 -22.37 20.00
C VAL A 142 15.33 -23.62 19.26
N ARG A 143 15.25 -23.56 17.92
CA ARG A 143 15.10 -24.75 17.10
C ARG A 143 16.48 -25.41 17.08
N ILE A 144 16.73 -26.28 18.05
CA ILE A 144 17.85 -27.23 17.96
C ILE A 144 17.53 -28.12 16.75
N PRO A 145 18.37 -28.13 15.70
CA PRO A 145 18.16 -29.01 14.56
C PRO A 145 18.26 -30.48 15.04
N GLY A 146 17.16 -31.24 14.92
CA GLY A 146 17.18 -32.69 15.16
C GLY A 146 16.14 -33.27 16.13
N LEU A 147 15.30 -32.47 16.80
CA LEU A 147 14.20 -33.01 17.61
C LEU A 147 12.81 -32.77 16.98
N PRO A 148 12.04 -33.82 16.66
CA PRO A 148 10.64 -33.70 16.29
C PRO A 148 9.78 -33.59 17.56
N GLY A 149 9.08 -32.46 17.72
CA GLY A 149 8.01 -32.32 18.72
C GLY A 149 8.35 -31.37 19.88
N GLY A 150 7.90 -30.12 19.75
CA GLY A 150 7.74 -29.21 20.89
C GLY A 150 6.30 -29.25 21.38
N PHE A 151 6.07 -29.90 22.52
CA PHE A 151 4.85 -29.81 23.32
C PHE A 151 4.78 -28.42 23.97
N GLY A 152 3.72 -27.67 23.65
CA GLY A 152 3.45 -26.35 24.19
C GLY A 152 2.05 -25.91 23.77
N GLY A 153 1.05 -26.63 24.28
CA GLY A 153 -0.37 -26.39 24.02
C GLY A 153 -0.83 -25.06 24.60
N GLY A 154 -1.29 -24.18 23.71
CA GLY A 154 -2.16 -23.06 24.02
C GLY A 154 -3.04 -22.83 22.80
N GLN A 155 -4.30 -23.31 22.85
CA GLN A 155 -5.32 -22.92 21.89
C GLN A 155 -5.43 -21.40 21.87
N ARG A 156 -4.90 -20.76 20.82
CA ARG A 156 -5.33 -19.43 20.38
C ARG A 156 -6.24 -19.66 19.17
N PRO A 157 -7.49 -19.18 19.18
CA PRO A 157 -8.33 -19.16 17.97
C PRO A 157 -7.55 -18.51 16.84
N GLY A 158 -7.48 -19.18 15.70
CA GLY A 158 -6.57 -18.89 14.59
C GLY A 158 -6.55 -17.42 14.16
N GLY A 159 -5.53 -16.68 14.60
CA GLY A 159 -5.03 -15.49 13.94
C GLY A 159 -3.91 -15.90 12.99
N GLN A 160 -4.28 -16.33 11.78
CA GLN A 160 -3.31 -16.60 10.72
C GLN A 160 -2.84 -15.26 10.14
N GLY A 161 -1.53 -15.03 10.23
CA GLY A 161 -0.85 -13.80 9.87
C GLY A 161 -1.25 -13.24 8.51
N GLY A 162 -2.07 -12.18 8.54
CA GLY A 162 -2.38 -11.36 7.39
C GLY A 162 -1.20 -10.44 7.08
N ASN A 163 -0.31 -10.89 6.19
CA ASN A 163 0.54 -9.97 5.45
C ASN A 163 -0.37 -9.05 4.63
N ALA A 164 -0.49 -7.83 5.16
CA ALA A 164 -1.20 -6.70 4.60
C ALA A 164 -0.56 -6.26 3.26
N ALA A 165 -0.85 -7.00 2.20
CA ALA A 165 -1.02 -6.41 0.88
C ALA A 165 -2.41 -5.79 0.86
N ASN A 166 -2.44 -4.48 1.07
CA ASN A 166 -3.61 -3.64 0.98
C ASN A 166 -4.19 -3.71 -0.46
N ALA A 167 -5.12 -4.63 -0.70
CA ALA A 167 -5.95 -4.65 -1.91
C ALA A 167 -7.26 -5.38 -1.62
N GLY A 168 -8.36 -4.63 -1.66
CA GLY A 168 -9.71 -5.18 -1.79
C GLY A 168 -10.36 -5.65 -0.50
N GLY A 169 -11.46 -5.00 -0.13
CA GLY A 169 -12.34 -5.46 0.93
C GLY A 169 -12.77 -6.92 0.71
N GLN A 170 -12.55 -7.67 1.76
CA GLN A 170 -13.14 -8.94 2.16
C GLN A 170 -14.60 -9.10 1.69
N ASN A 171 -14.79 -9.77 0.55
CA ASN A 171 -15.84 -10.78 0.41
C ASN A 171 -15.09 -12.12 0.30
N GLY A 172 -15.16 -12.92 1.35
CA GLY A 172 -14.49 -14.21 1.43
C GLY A 172 -15.07 -15.19 0.41
N GLN A 173 -14.25 -15.64 -0.51
CA GLN A 173 -14.21 -16.97 -1.16
C GLN A 173 -13.47 -16.82 -2.49
N GLY A 174 -12.21 -17.27 -2.55
CA GLY A 174 -11.51 -17.86 -3.70
C GLY A 174 -11.59 -17.25 -5.11
N GLY A 175 -12.23 -16.10 -5.33
CA GLY A 175 -12.47 -15.52 -6.63
C GLY A 175 -11.26 -14.73 -7.12
N GLN A 176 -10.88 -14.95 -8.38
CA GLN A 176 -9.86 -14.15 -9.04
C GLN A 176 -10.31 -12.69 -9.09
N PHE A 177 -9.43 -11.76 -8.69
CA PHE A 177 -9.69 -10.33 -8.74
C PHE A 177 -10.01 -9.89 -10.18
N ASP A 178 -11.22 -9.39 -10.40
CA ASP A 178 -11.65 -8.80 -11.67
C ASP A 178 -11.55 -7.27 -11.59
N PRO A 179 -10.52 -6.64 -12.18
CA PRO A 179 -10.36 -5.19 -12.16
C PRO A 179 -11.51 -4.46 -12.85
N SER A 180 -12.19 -5.10 -13.80
CA SER A 180 -13.30 -4.50 -14.56
C SER A 180 -14.55 -4.27 -13.70
N LYS A 181 -14.65 -5.00 -12.59
CA LYS A 181 -15.76 -4.92 -11.62
C LYS A 181 -15.34 -4.25 -10.30
N PHE A 182 -14.11 -3.77 -10.22
CA PHE A 182 -13.60 -3.19 -8.99
C PHE A 182 -14.16 -1.78 -8.76
N ASN A 183 -14.72 -1.54 -7.57
CA ASN A 183 -15.04 -0.22 -7.07
C ASN A 183 -14.80 -0.17 -5.55
N PRO A 184 -13.81 0.59 -5.04
CA PRO A 184 -13.53 0.66 -3.61
C PRO A 184 -14.62 1.38 -2.81
N PHE A 185 -15.55 2.06 -3.48
CA PHE A 185 -16.63 2.84 -2.88
C PHE A 185 -17.97 2.11 -2.84
N LYS A 186 -18.02 0.87 -3.36
CA LYS A 186 -19.26 0.07 -3.37
C LYS A 186 -19.48 -0.73 -2.09
N THR A 187 -18.40 -1.31 -1.54
CA THR A 187 -18.45 -2.16 -0.34
C THR A 187 -17.18 -2.02 0.51
N GLY A 188 -17.29 -2.35 1.80
CA GLY A 188 -16.17 -2.35 2.74
C GLY A 188 -15.73 -0.96 3.17
N ARG A 189 -14.52 -0.86 3.73
CA ARG A 189 -14.03 0.36 4.40
C ARG A 189 -14.06 1.63 3.55
N GLY A 190 -13.80 1.52 2.24
CA GLY A 190 -13.84 2.67 1.33
C GLY A 190 -15.27 3.20 1.14
N ALA A 191 -16.25 2.30 1.02
CA ALA A 191 -17.66 2.65 0.95
C ALA A 191 -18.17 3.28 2.26
N ASP A 192 -17.76 2.73 3.41
CA ASP A 192 -18.13 3.26 4.72
C ASP A 192 -17.57 4.66 4.95
N ALA A 193 -16.30 4.89 4.59
CA ALA A 193 -15.66 6.21 4.66
C ALA A 193 -16.36 7.21 3.74
N LEU A 194 -16.65 6.83 2.49
CA LEU A 194 -17.38 7.69 1.55
C LEU A 194 -18.76 8.05 2.08
N LYS A 195 -19.52 7.06 2.58
CA LYS A 195 -20.86 7.25 3.14
C LYS A 195 -20.84 8.18 4.36
N ALA A 196 -19.87 8.00 5.25
CA ALA A 196 -19.69 8.87 6.41
C ALA A 196 -19.42 10.31 5.99
N TYR A 197 -18.56 10.52 4.99
CA TYR A 197 -18.25 11.88 4.54
C TYR A 197 -19.41 12.53 3.77
N ILE A 198 -20.14 11.77 2.94
CA ILE A 198 -21.41 12.23 2.33
C ILE A 198 -22.35 12.78 3.41
N ALA A 199 -22.51 12.07 4.53
CA ALA A 199 -23.38 12.51 5.63
C ALA A 199 -22.90 13.80 6.32
N VAL A 200 -21.59 14.07 6.34
CA VAL A 200 -21.03 15.35 6.81
C VAL A 200 -21.33 16.47 5.82
N LEU A 201 -21.09 16.22 4.53
CA LEU A 201 -21.32 17.21 3.47
C LEU A 201 -22.80 17.59 3.33
N GLN A 202 -23.72 16.65 3.54
CA GLN A 202 -25.17 16.91 3.52
C GLN A 202 -25.64 17.90 4.59
N LYS A 203 -24.85 18.14 5.64
CA LYS A 203 -25.19 19.06 6.74
C LYS A 203 -24.72 20.50 6.49
N LYS A 204 -24.03 20.79 5.37
CA LYS A 204 -23.56 22.13 4.99
C LYS A 204 -24.60 22.85 4.09
#